data_AF-A0A956B2S0-F1
#
_entry.id   AF-A0A956B2S0-F1
#
_cell.length_a   1.000
_cell.length_b   1.000
_cell.length_c   1.000
_cell.angle_alpha   90.00
_cell.angle_beta   90.00
_cell.angle_gamma   90.00
#
_symmetry.space_group_name_H-M   'P 1'
#
loop_
_entity.id
_entity.type
_entity.pdbx_description
1 polymer ?
#
loop_
_entity_poly.entity_id
_entity_poly.type
_entity_poly.pdbx_seq_one_letter_code
_entity_poly.pdbx_strand_id
1 'polypeptide(L)'
;MNSLIPQLILMAAAGAEHGAAAHGEEHISWWVIGSMFTNFILFFGFLFVKLRRPVVDALAERRTNMAKKLEEAQAKQREAEAQLAEYKAKLANLEAEVAQVVASHEATAKAEVGRMRQDNDKAIERLSRESDFTIQQEMRKAEKLIREAAVRATLEAAESLIKERITDADRRRLVDQYISNLEQSTPSA
;
A
#
# COMPACT_ATOMS: atom_id res chain seq x y z
N MET A 1 -14.99 -26.26 -51.70
CA MET A 1 -16.27 -25.54 -51.78
C MET A 1 -15.93 -24.07 -51.57
N ASN A 2 -15.71 -23.20 -52.56
CA ASN A 2 -16.20 -23.07 -53.93
C ASN A 2 -15.08 -22.33 -54.69
N SER A 3 -14.34 -22.96 -55.60
CA SER A 3 -14.47 -22.75 -57.06
C SER A 3 -14.99 -21.35 -57.43
N LEU A 4 -14.17 -20.51 -58.08
CA LEU A 4 -14.59 -19.44 -59.04
C LEU A 4 -13.42 -18.51 -59.48
N ILE A 5 -12.20 -19.02 -59.60
CA ILE A 5 -11.13 -18.37 -60.40
C ILE A 5 -10.71 -19.42 -61.43
N PRO A 6 -11.49 -19.60 -62.52
CA PRO A 6 -11.09 -18.97 -63.78
C PRO A 6 -12.29 -18.71 -64.72
N GLN A 7 -12.97 -17.56 -64.59
CA GLN A 7 -13.90 -17.09 -65.65
C GLN A 7 -13.33 -15.92 -66.46
N LEU A 8 -12.19 -15.34 -66.04
CA LEU A 8 -11.57 -14.21 -66.73
C LEU A 8 -10.63 -14.60 -67.87
N ILE A 9 -10.47 -15.90 -68.16
CA ILE A 9 -9.68 -16.41 -69.29
C ILE A 9 -10.57 -16.80 -70.49
N LEU A 10 -11.90 -16.98 -70.32
CA LEU A 10 -12.76 -17.51 -71.39
C LEU A 10 -13.53 -16.45 -72.20
N MET A 11 -13.51 -15.18 -71.80
CA MET A 11 -14.15 -14.10 -72.57
C MET A 11 -13.17 -13.29 -73.45
N ALA A 12 -12.10 -13.95 -73.91
CA ALA A 12 -11.23 -13.47 -75.00
C ALA A 12 -11.52 -14.19 -76.33
N ALA A 13 -12.52 -15.07 -76.39
CA ALA A 13 -12.80 -15.95 -77.53
C ALA A 13 -14.08 -15.62 -78.32
N ALA A 14 -14.77 -14.51 -78.05
CA ALA A 14 -15.95 -14.12 -78.82
C ALA A 14 -16.01 -12.60 -78.97
N GLY A 15 -15.45 -12.10 -80.08
CA GLY A 15 -15.37 -10.68 -80.39
C GLY A 15 -14.16 -10.27 -81.25
N ALA A 16 -13.29 -11.20 -81.62
CA ALA A 16 -12.27 -11.01 -82.65
C ALA A 16 -12.81 -11.46 -84.03
N GLU A 17 -13.94 -10.89 -84.45
CA GLU A 17 -14.33 -10.90 -85.86
C GLU A 17 -14.17 -9.49 -86.41
N HIS A 18 -12.99 -9.22 -86.96
CA HIS A 18 -12.74 -8.51 -88.22
C HIS A 18 -11.27 -8.07 -88.26
N GLY A 19 -10.49 -8.77 -89.07
CA GLY A 19 -9.08 -8.44 -89.29
C GLY A 19 -8.39 -9.54 -90.07
N ALA A 20 -8.86 -9.77 -91.30
CA ALA A 20 -8.22 -10.66 -92.25
C ALA A 20 -6.74 -10.28 -92.44
N ALA A 21 -5.85 -11.13 -91.93
CA ALA A 21 -4.44 -11.12 -92.32
C ALA A 21 -4.28 -12.08 -93.51
N ALA A 22 -4.60 -11.57 -94.70
CA ALA A 22 -4.13 -12.17 -95.94
C ALA A 22 -2.69 -11.70 -96.15
N HIS A 23 -1.76 -12.66 -96.05
CA HIS A 23 -0.37 -12.48 -96.43
C HIS A 23 -0.27 -12.22 -97.94
N GLY A 24 0.43 -11.15 -98.34
CA GLY A 24 0.79 -10.92 -99.74
C GLY A 24 1.19 -9.48 -100.02
N GLU A 25 2.50 -9.28 -100.18
CA GLU A 25 3.21 -8.11 -100.73
C GLU A 25 3.30 -6.83 -99.88
N GLU A 26 4.52 -6.27 -99.89
CA GLU A 26 4.96 -5.09 -99.16
C GLU A 26 4.21 -3.82 -99.60
N HIS A 27 3.08 -3.54 -98.95
CA HIS A 27 2.65 -2.16 -98.73
C HIS A 27 1.94 -2.13 -97.38
N ILE A 28 2.53 -1.44 -96.39
CA ILE A 28 1.82 -1.14 -95.15
C ILE A 28 0.67 -0.21 -95.53
N SER A 29 -0.52 -0.78 -95.68
CA SER A 29 -1.74 -0.04 -96.01
C SER A 29 -1.94 1.05 -94.97
N TRP A 30 -2.01 2.31 -95.41
CA TRP A 30 -2.33 3.47 -94.56
C TRP A 30 -3.56 3.25 -93.67
N TRP A 31 -4.48 2.39 -94.11
CA TRP A 31 -5.65 1.93 -93.37
C TRP A 31 -5.34 1.14 -92.09
N VAL A 32 -4.33 0.25 -92.12
CA VAL A 32 -3.90 -0.56 -90.97
C VAL A 32 -3.18 0.30 -89.93
N ILE A 33 -2.36 1.24 -90.40
CA ILE A 33 -1.70 2.23 -89.53
C ILE A 33 -2.78 3.08 -88.83
N GLY A 34 -3.77 3.58 -89.59
CA GLY A 34 -4.87 4.38 -89.05
C GLY A 34 -5.71 3.65 -88.01
N SER A 35 -6.02 2.36 -88.21
CA SER A 35 -6.79 1.57 -87.24
C SER A 35 -6.00 1.29 -85.97
N MET A 36 -4.68 1.07 -86.06
CA MET A 36 -3.81 0.88 -84.89
C MET A 36 -3.67 2.16 -84.06
N PHE A 37 -3.49 3.32 -84.71
CA PHE A 37 -3.50 4.61 -84.00
C PHE A 37 -4.85 4.91 -83.34
N THR A 38 -5.95 4.60 -84.03
CA THR A 38 -7.30 4.79 -83.49
C THR A 38 -7.53 3.90 -82.27
N ASN A 39 -7.14 2.62 -82.34
CA ASN A 39 -7.22 1.69 -81.22
C ASN A 39 -6.33 2.13 -80.04
N PHE A 40 -5.11 2.58 -80.33
CA PHE A 40 -4.18 3.10 -79.32
C PHE A 40 -4.77 4.32 -78.60
N ILE A 41 -5.32 5.29 -79.34
CA ILE A 41 -5.95 6.49 -78.77
C ILE A 41 -7.19 6.12 -77.93
N LEU A 42 -8.04 5.23 -78.42
CA LEU A 42 -9.22 4.75 -77.68
C LEU A 42 -8.82 4.04 -76.39
N PHE A 43 -7.82 3.17 -76.44
CA PHE A 43 -7.33 2.44 -75.28
C PHE A 43 -6.67 3.39 -74.27
N PHE A 44 -5.79 4.29 -74.71
CA PHE A 44 -5.12 5.25 -73.84
C PHE A 44 -6.11 6.28 -73.27
N GLY A 45 -7.11 6.70 -74.05
CA GLY A 45 -8.18 7.59 -73.60
C GLY A 45 -9.04 6.93 -72.52
N PHE A 46 -9.47 5.68 -72.72
CA PHE A 46 -10.19 4.91 -71.70
C PHE A 46 -9.34 4.71 -70.44
N LEU A 47 -8.06 4.34 -70.61
CA LEU A 47 -7.13 4.15 -69.51
C LEU A 47 -6.90 5.46 -68.74
N PHE A 48 -6.71 6.58 -69.43
CA PHE A 48 -6.53 7.89 -68.79
C PHE A 48 -7.75 8.29 -67.95
N VAL A 49 -8.96 8.10 -68.48
CA VAL A 49 -10.20 8.37 -67.73
C VAL A 49 -10.33 7.46 -66.52
N LYS A 50 -10.01 6.17 -66.65
CA LYS A 50 -10.11 5.18 -65.57
C LYS A 50 -9.05 5.38 -64.48
N LEU A 51 -7.82 5.74 -64.86
CA LEU A 51 -6.66 5.83 -63.97
C LEU A 51 -6.51 7.19 -63.29
N ARG A 52 -7.09 8.25 -63.85
CA ARG A 52 -7.04 9.60 -63.26
C ARG A 52 -7.63 9.65 -61.84
N ARG A 53 -8.74 8.93 -61.60
CA ARG A 53 -9.37 8.86 -60.27
C ARG A 53 -8.48 8.19 -59.21
N PRO A 54 -8.05 6.92 -59.38
CA PRO A 54 -7.25 6.25 -58.35
C PRO A 54 -5.90 6.92 -58.10
N VAL A 55 -5.29 7.56 -59.10
CA VAL A 55 -4.02 8.30 -58.90
C VAL A 55 -4.22 9.57 -58.06
N VAL A 56 -5.28 10.33 -58.33
CA VAL A 56 -5.61 11.53 -57.53
C VAL A 56 -6.00 11.12 -56.11
N ASP A 57 -6.81 10.08 -55.96
CA ASP A 57 -7.25 9.57 -54.66
C ASP A 57 -6.05 9.06 -53.83
N ALA A 58 -5.13 8.31 -54.41
CA ALA A 58 -3.93 7.83 -53.72
C ALA A 58 -2.99 8.98 -53.29
N LEU A 59 -2.86 10.02 -54.10
CA LEU A 59 -2.09 11.21 -53.73
C LEU A 59 -2.79 12.03 -52.64
N ALA A 60 -4.11 12.16 -52.70
CA ALA A 60 -4.90 12.81 -51.67
C ALA A 60 -4.81 12.05 -50.33
N GLU A 61 -4.93 10.72 -50.36
CA GLU A 61 -4.77 9.85 -49.19
C GLU A 61 -3.37 9.94 -48.59
N ARG A 62 -2.31 9.99 -49.41
CA ARG A 62 -0.95 10.22 -48.91
C ARG A 62 -0.82 11.57 -48.21
N ARG A 63 -1.39 12.64 -48.78
CA ARG A 63 -1.37 13.97 -48.16
C ARG A 63 -2.11 13.99 -46.83
N THR A 64 -3.30 13.40 -46.76
CA THR A 64 -4.08 13.34 -45.51
C THR A 64 -3.38 12.48 -44.46
N ASN A 65 -2.78 11.36 -44.84
CA ASN A 65 -2.02 10.52 -43.92
C ASN A 65 -0.76 11.21 -43.39
N MET A 66 -0.04 11.97 -44.23
CA MET A 66 1.10 12.78 -43.78
C MET A 66 0.66 13.91 -42.85
N ALA A 67 -0.43 14.60 -43.16
CA ALA A 67 -0.99 15.65 -42.31
C ALA A 67 -1.41 15.08 -40.94
N LYS A 68 -2.11 13.95 -40.91
CA LYS A 68 -2.49 13.24 -39.67
C LYS A 68 -1.27 12.83 -38.87
N LYS A 69 -0.25 12.23 -39.49
CA LYS A 69 1.00 11.85 -38.79
C LYS A 69 1.73 13.06 -38.21
N LEU A 70 1.73 14.19 -38.90
CA LEU A 70 2.33 15.43 -38.40
C LEU A 70 1.54 15.98 -37.21
N GLU A 71 0.20 15.98 -37.30
CA GLU A 71 -0.67 16.39 -36.20
C GLU A 71 -0.51 15.49 -34.98
N GLU A 72 -0.48 14.17 -35.15
CA GLU A 72 -0.22 13.20 -34.08
C GLU A 72 1.17 13.40 -33.45
N ALA A 73 2.19 13.66 -34.27
CA ALA A 73 3.54 13.93 -33.77
C ALA A 73 3.59 15.24 -32.96
N GLN A 74 2.94 16.30 -33.44
CA GLN A 74 2.83 17.57 -32.72
C GLN A 74 2.02 17.42 -31.42
N ALA A 75 0.93 16.66 -31.45
CA ALA A 75 0.12 16.38 -30.27
C ALA A 75 0.95 15.63 -29.21
N LYS A 76 1.66 14.56 -29.62
CA LYS A 76 2.56 13.82 -28.72
C LYS A 76 3.69 14.68 -28.18
N GLN A 77 4.26 15.57 -28.99
CA GLN A 77 5.29 16.48 -28.53
C GLN A 77 4.73 17.44 -27.46
N ARG A 78 3.58 18.06 -27.70
CA ARG A 78 2.93 18.94 -26.72
C ARG A 78 2.57 18.21 -25.44
N GLU A 79 2.08 16.97 -25.55
CA GLU A 79 1.77 16.14 -24.38
C GLU A 79 3.03 15.82 -23.57
N ALA A 80 4.12 15.42 -24.23
CA ALA A 80 5.40 15.17 -23.57
C ALA A 80 5.96 16.43 -22.90
N GLU A 81 5.88 17.59 -23.56
CA GLU A 81 6.29 18.88 -22.99
C GLU A 81 5.43 19.27 -21.78
N ALA A 82 4.12 19.05 -21.84
CA ALA A 82 3.21 19.29 -20.72
C ALA A 82 3.50 18.37 -19.53
N GLN A 83 3.68 17.06 -19.76
CA GLN A 83 4.05 16.11 -18.71
C GLN A 83 5.41 16.46 -18.09
N LEU A 84 6.39 16.84 -18.91
CA LEU A 84 7.71 17.25 -18.43
C LEU A 84 7.63 18.53 -17.58
N ALA A 85 6.81 19.50 -17.96
CA ALA A 85 6.56 20.69 -17.15
C ALA A 85 5.88 20.34 -15.81
N GLU A 86 4.90 19.44 -15.82
CA GLU A 86 4.23 18.96 -14.61
C GLU A 86 5.21 18.23 -13.67
N TYR A 87 6.03 17.32 -14.20
CA TYR A 87 7.03 16.61 -13.40
C TYR A 87 8.09 17.55 -12.84
N LYS A 88 8.56 18.54 -13.61
CA LYS A 88 9.50 19.54 -13.12
C LYS A 88 8.89 20.38 -11.99
N ALA A 89 7.64 20.80 -12.13
CA ALA A 89 6.94 21.54 -11.08
C ALA A 89 6.76 20.68 -9.81
N LYS A 90 6.38 19.41 -9.97
CA LYS A 90 6.28 18.45 -8.86
C LYS A 90 7.62 18.24 -8.17
N LEU A 91 8.71 18.04 -8.93
CA LEU A 91 10.05 17.86 -8.37
C LEU A 91 10.56 19.11 -7.64
N ALA A 92 10.30 20.30 -8.17
CA ALA A 92 10.66 21.56 -7.51
C ALA A 92 9.96 21.72 -6.15
N ASN A 93 8.68 21.32 -6.07
CA ASN A 93 7.93 21.36 -4.82
C ASN A 93 8.29 20.21 -3.88
N LEU A 94 8.71 19.05 -4.41
CA LEU A 94 9.01 17.86 -3.63
C LEU A 94 10.18 18.08 -2.67
N GLU A 95 11.24 18.79 -3.08
CA GLU A 95 12.37 19.08 -2.18
C GLU A 95 11.92 19.92 -0.96
N ALA A 96 11.07 20.93 -1.19
CA ALA A 96 10.51 21.75 -0.12
C ALA A 96 9.56 20.95 0.79
N GLU A 97 8.71 20.10 0.20
CA GLU A 97 7.79 19.25 0.94
C GLU A 97 8.55 18.21 1.79
N VAL A 98 9.58 17.57 1.23
CA VAL A 98 10.46 16.64 1.97
C VAL A 98 11.16 17.37 3.11
N ALA A 99 11.72 18.56 2.87
CA ALA A 99 12.36 19.34 3.92
C ALA A 99 11.38 19.71 5.04
N GLN A 100 10.15 20.10 4.69
CA GLN A 100 9.09 20.39 5.67
C GLN A 100 8.69 19.14 6.46
N VAL A 101 8.53 18.00 5.79
CA VAL A 101 8.20 16.71 6.42
C VAL A 101 9.30 16.32 7.41
N VAL A 102 10.57 16.36 7.00
CA VAL A 102 11.71 16.05 7.89
C VAL A 102 11.74 17.00 9.08
N ALA A 103 11.62 18.31 8.87
CA ALA A 103 11.60 19.29 9.96
C ALA A 103 10.43 19.06 10.93
N SER A 104 9.25 18.72 10.42
CA SER A 104 8.07 18.42 11.23
C SER A 104 8.25 17.16 12.07
N HIS A 105 8.87 16.11 11.50
CA HIS A 105 9.18 14.88 12.20
C HIS A 105 10.26 15.09 13.26
N GLU A 106 11.31 15.86 12.97
CA GLU A 106 12.33 16.20 13.97
C GLU A 106 11.75 17.00 15.14
N ALA A 107 10.89 17.99 14.87
CA ALA A 107 10.22 18.77 15.90
C ALA A 107 9.32 17.88 16.77
N THR A 108 8.54 17.00 16.14
CA THR A 108 7.67 16.03 16.84
C THR A 108 8.49 15.06 17.67
N ALA A 109 9.59 14.52 17.13
CA ALA A 109 10.48 13.62 17.85
C ALA A 109 11.11 14.29 19.08
N LYS A 110 11.58 15.53 18.96
CA LYS A 110 12.11 16.30 20.09
C LYS A 110 11.05 16.55 21.17
N ALA A 111 9.83 16.92 20.75
CA ALA A 111 8.72 17.11 21.68
C ALA A 111 8.35 15.81 22.41
N GLU A 112 8.30 14.69 21.69
CA GLU A 112 7.96 13.37 22.24
C GLU A 112 9.04 12.89 23.21
N VAL A 113 10.33 13.06 22.89
CA VAL A 113 11.42 12.77 23.82
C VAL A 113 11.31 13.61 25.09
N GLY A 114 10.94 14.89 24.97
CA GLY A 114 10.67 15.76 26.12
C GLY A 114 9.54 15.23 27.00
N ARG A 115 8.41 14.85 26.39
CA ARG A 115 7.27 14.26 27.10
C ARG A 115 7.63 12.94 27.77
N MET A 116 8.27 12.03 27.05
CA MET A 116 8.71 10.74 27.58
C MET A 116 9.62 10.91 28.79
N ARG A 117 10.56 11.86 28.76
CA ARG A 117 11.42 12.17 29.93
C ARG A 117 10.60 12.64 31.11
N GLN A 118 9.70 13.61 30.90
CA GLN A 118 8.85 14.11 31.98
C GLN A 118 7.96 13.02 32.59
N ASP A 119 7.40 12.15 31.75
CA ASP A 119 6.55 11.05 32.20
C ASP A 119 7.38 9.96 32.91
N ASN A 120 8.61 9.71 32.45
CA ASN A 120 9.55 8.81 33.11
C ASN A 120 9.95 9.34 34.49
N ASP A 121 10.28 10.63 34.63
CA ASP A 121 10.62 11.26 35.90
C ASP A 121 9.46 11.15 36.90
N LYS A 122 8.22 11.41 36.46
CA LYS A 122 7.02 11.22 37.28
C LYS A 122 6.80 9.76 37.67
N ALA A 123 7.05 8.84 36.75
CA ALA A 123 6.93 7.41 37.02
C ALA A 123 7.96 6.94 38.05
N ILE A 124 9.21 7.40 37.95
CA ILE A 124 10.28 7.14 38.93
C ILE A 124 9.89 7.70 40.29
N GLU A 125 9.42 8.94 40.36
CA GLU A 125 9.01 9.57 41.62
C GLU A 125 7.84 8.81 42.27
N ARG A 126 6.86 8.39 41.48
CA ARG A 126 5.75 7.55 41.96
C ARG A 126 6.24 6.20 42.47
N LEU A 127 7.11 5.53 41.71
CA LEU A 127 7.68 4.24 42.08
C LEU A 127 8.50 4.34 43.37
N SER A 128 9.29 5.40 43.54
CA SER A 128 10.05 5.65 44.76
C SER A 128 9.12 5.78 45.97
N ARG A 129 8.07 6.61 45.86
CA ARG A 129 7.09 6.78 46.94
C ARG A 129 6.37 5.48 47.30
N GLU A 130 5.98 4.70 46.29
CA GLU A 130 5.33 3.41 46.49
C GLU A 130 6.28 2.39 47.13
N SER A 131 7.55 2.40 46.73
CA SER A 131 8.59 1.55 47.32
C SER A 131 8.82 1.91 48.78
N ASP A 132 8.96 3.20 49.10
CA ASP A 132 9.15 3.68 50.47
C ASP A 132 7.95 3.33 51.35
N PHE A 133 6.73 3.49 50.83
CA PHE A 133 5.52 3.11 51.54
C PHE A 133 5.46 1.61 51.82
N THR A 134 5.77 0.79 50.81
CA THR A 134 5.84 -0.67 50.94
C THR A 134 6.89 -1.10 51.97
N ILE A 135 8.09 -0.51 51.92
CA ILE A 135 9.17 -0.76 52.88
C ILE A 135 8.69 -0.44 54.30
N GLN A 136 8.07 0.73 54.51
CA GLN A 136 7.56 1.10 55.84
C GLN A 136 6.48 0.13 56.34
N GLN A 137 5.59 -0.34 55.46
CA GLN A 137 4.59 -1.33 55.83
C GLN A 137 5.23 -2.66 56.23
N GLU A 138 6.17 -3.17 55.45
CA GLU A 138 6.87 -4.42 55.75
C GLU A 138 7.74 -4.31 57.00
N MET A 139 8.36 -3.14 57.26
CA MET A 139 9.06 -2.88 58.52
C MET A 139 8.13 -2.95 59.72
N ARG A 140 6.95 -2.32 59.66
CA ARG A 140 5.96 -2.37 60.75
C ARG A 140 5.45 -3.80 60.98
N LYS A 141 5.25 -4.55 59.90
CA LYS A 141 4.85 -5.96 59.95
C LYS A 141 5.95 -6.82 60.57
N ALA A 142 7.21 -6.62 60.18
CA ALA A 142 8.35 -7.30 60.77
C ALA A 142 8.50 -7.00 62.26
N GLU A 143 8.37 -5.72 62.68
CA GLU A 143 8.40 -5.33 64.09
C GLU A 143 7.30 -6.03 64.89
N LYS A 144 6.07 -6.06 64.35
CA LYS A 144 4.95 -6.75 64.97
C LYS A 144 5.23 -8.26 65.14
N LEU A 145 5.74 -8.91 64.09
CA LEU A 145 6.10 -10.33 64.14
C LEU A 145 7.19 -10.63 65.17
N ILE A 146 8.23 -9.78 65.26
CA ILE A 146 9.29 -9.91 66.28
C ILE A 146 8.70 -9.76 67.68
N ARG A 147 7.83 -8.76 67.90
CA ARG A 147 7.18 -8.56 69.20
C ARG A 147 6.30 -9.75 69.59
N GLU A 148 5.51 -10.26 68.66
CA GLU A 148 4.67 -11.45 68.89
C GLU A 148 5.51 -12.70 69.20
N ALA A 149 6.63 -12.89 68.49
CA ALA A 149 7.56 -13.99 68.76
C ALA A 149 8.22 -13.86 70.15
N ALA A 150 8.64 -12.65 70.54
CA ALA A 150 9.23 -12.39 71.85
C ALA A 150 8.23 -12.62 72.99
N VAL A 151 6.98 -12.14 72.84
CA VAL A 151 5.90 -12.39 73.81
C VAL A 151 5.63 -13.89 73.94
N ARG A 152 5.55 -14.61 72.82
CA ARG A 152 5.34 -16.06 72.80
C ARG A 152 6.45 -16.82 73.51
N ALA A 153 7.71 -16.50 73.19
CA ALA A 153 8.87 -17.12 73.83
C ALA A 153 8.92 -16.83 75.35
N THR A 154 8.57 -15.61 75.75
CA THR A 154 8.49 -15.23 77.17
C THR A 154 7.39 -16.00 77.89
N LEU A 155 6.21 -16.13 77.28
CA LEU A 155 5.08 -16.89 77.83
C LEU A 155 5.44 -18.38 77.97
N GLU A 156 6.08 -18.96 76.97
CA GLU A 156 6.55 -20.36 76.99
C GLU A 156 7.60 -20.59 78.09
N ALA A 157 8.57 -19.68 78.24
CA ALA A 157 9.55 -19.74 79.32
C ALA A 157 8.90 -19.58 80.71
N ALA A 158 7.96 -18.65 80.87
CA ALA A 158 7.22 -18.47 82.11
C ALA A 158 6.36 -19.69 82.45
N GLU A 159 5.68 -20.29 81.46
CA GLU A 159 4.91 -21.52 81.64
C GLU A 159 5.81 -22.68 82.09
N SER A 160 6.98 -22.84 81.45
CA SER A 160 7.97 -23.85 81.85
C SER A 160 8.46 -23.64 83.28
N LEU A 161 8.80 -22.40 83.65
CA LEU A 161 9.27 -22.06 84.99
C LEU A 161 8.19 -22.29 86.07
N ILE A 162 6.94 -21.91 85.79
CA ILE A 162 5.81 -22.15 86.69
C ILE A 162 5.60 -23.66 86.87
N LYS A 163 5.63 -24.45 85.79
CA LYS A 163 5.51 -25.92 85.88
C LYS A 163 6.61 -26.54 86.74
N GLU A 164 7.84 -26.03 86.67
CA GLU A 164 8.96 -26.53 87.46
C GLU A 164 8.90 -26.11 88.94
N ARG A 165 8.40 -24.91 89.24
CA ARG A 165 8.48 -24.31 90.58
C ARG A 165 7.19 -24.31 91.38
N ILE A 166 6.06 -24.72 90.81
CA ILE A 166 4.76 -24.71 91.51
C ILE A 166 4.72 -25.68 92.69
N THR A 167 4.29 -25.18 93.85
CA THR A 167 4.14 -25.97 95.08
C THR A 167 2.67 -26.31 95.37
N ASP A 168 2.40 -27.28 96.25
CA ASP A 168 1.03 -27.62 96.66
C ASP A 168 0.30 -26.49 97.40
N ALA A 169 1.05 -25.65 98.12
CA ALA A 169 0.50 -24.46 98.76
C ALA A 169 0.02 -23.43 97.72
N ASP A 170 0.78 -23.23 96.65
CA ASP A 170 0.40 -22.34 95.55
C ASP A 170 -0.84 -22.85 94.81
N ARG A 171 -0.95 -24.17 94.57
CA ARG A 171 -2.14 -24.78 93.97
C ARG A 171 -3.41 -24.52 94.79
N ARG A 172 -3.35 -24.71 96.11
CA ARG A 172 -4.49 -24.44 97.01
C ARG A 172 -4.87 -22.96 96.99
N ARG A 173 -3.88 -22.06 97.09
CA ARG A 173 -4.10 -20.60 97.02
C ARG A 173 -4.75 -20.17 95.71
N LEU A 174 -4.36 -20.76 94.57
CA LEU A 174 -4.95 -20.49 93.26
C LEU A 174 -6.42 -20.93 93.19
N VAL A 175 -6.78 -22.07 93.78
CA VAL A 175 -8.17 -22.55 93.87
C VAL A 175 -9.02 -21.60 94.71
N ASP A 176 -8.52 -21.19 95.87
CA ASP A 176 -9.23 -20.27 96.76
C ASP A 176 -9.45 -18.89 96.09
N GLN A 177 -8.45 -18.38 95.38
CA GLN A 177 -8.56 -17.15 94.59
C GLN A 177 -9.54 -17.29 93.42
N TYR A 178 -9.60 -18.44 92.75
CA TYR A 178 -10.55 -18.69 91.67
C TYR A 178 -11.99 -18.69 92.21
N ILE A 179 -12.25 -19.37 93.34
CA ILE A 179 -13.55 -19.38 94.00
C ILE A 179 -13.97 -17.97 94.41
N SER A 180 -13.06 -17.21 95.02
CA SER A 180 -13.34 -15.83 95.44
C SER A 180 -13.62 -14.88 94.27
N ASN A 181 -12.92 -15.03 93.13
CA ASN A 181 -13.19 -14.22 91.93
C ASN A 181 -14.52 -14.59 91.27
N LEU A 182 -14.93 -15.87 91.31
CA LEU A 182 -16.25 -16.28 90.85
C LEU A 182 -17.35 -15.67 91.73
N GLU A 183 -17.21 -15.71 93.05
CA GLU A 183 -18.15 -15.06 93.97
C GLU A 183 -18.27 -13.55 93.73
N GLN A 184 -17.19 -12.85 93.35
CA GLN A 184 -17.22 -11.42 93.02
C GLN A 184 -17.77 -11.11 91.61
N SER A 185 -17.70 -12.04 90.67
CA SER A 185 -18.14 -11.84 89.27
C SER A 185 -19.54 -12.38 88.98
N THR A 186 -20.14 -13.12 89.91
CA THR A 186 -21.59 -13.30 89.99
C THR A 186 -22.19 -12.06 90.64
N PRO A 187 -22.90 -11.18 89.91
CA PRO A 187 -23.69 -10.15 90.57
C PRO A 187 -24.80 -10.86 91.33
N SER A 188 -24.88 -10.62 92.64
CA SER A 188 -26.12 -10.84 93.39
C SER A 188 -27.25 -10.19 92.60
N ALA A 189 -28.34 -10.94 92.43
CA ALA A 189 -29.62 -10.44 91.93
C ALA A 189 -30.04 -9.13 92.61
#